data_AF-A0ABD6IZJ5-F1
#
_entry.id   AF-A0ABD6IZJ5-F1
#
_cell.length_a   1.000
_cell.length_b   1.000
_cell.length_c   1.000
_cell.angle_alpha   90.00
_cell.angle_beta   90.00
_cell.angle_gamma   90.00
#
_symmetry.space_group_name_H-M   'P 1'
#
loop_
_entity.id
_entity.type
_entity.pdbx_description
1 polymer ?
#
loop_
_entity_poly.entity_id
_entity_poly.type
_entity_poly.pdbx_seq_one_letter_code
_entity_poly.pdbx_strand_id
1 'polypeptide(L)' 'GMTMFRMPIFVWNVLLTGVLVLLAFPVLAAALFALEADRKFGAHVFDAANGGALLWQHLFWFFGHPEV' A
#
# COMPACT_ATOMS: atom_id res chain seq x y z
N GLY A 1 32.43 1.95 -18.20
CA GLY A 1 31.29 2.50 -17.43
C GLY A 1 30.48 1.37 -16.81
N MET A 2 29.79 1.65 -15.71
CA MET A 2 28.92 0.70 -15.02
C MET A 2 27.54 0.69 -15.72
N THR A 3 27.16 -0.44 -16.30
CA THR A 3 25.86 -0.61 -16.98
C THR A 3 24.87 -1.30 -16.04
N MET A 4 23.56 -1.23 -16.33
CA MET A 4 22.50 -1.79 -15.45
C MET A 4 22.79 -3.25 -15.02
N PHE A 5 23.15 -4.11 -15.97
CA PHE A 5 23.45 -5.53 -15.71
C PHE A 5 24.83 -5.79 -15.09
N ARG A 6 25.60 -4.75 -14.77
CA ARG A 6 26.88 -4.83 -14.05
C ARG A 6 26.79 -4.29 -12.62
N MET A 7 25.60 -3.84 -12.19
CA MET A 7 25.39 -3.35 -10.83
C MET A 7 25.32 -4.53 -9.83
N PRO A 8 25.80 -4.34 -8.59
CA PRO A 8 25.66 -5.34 -7.52
C PRO A 8 24.20 -5.68 -7.22
N ILE A 9 23.95 -6.91 -6.77
CA ILE A 9 22.59 -7.37 -6.41
C ILE A 9 21.92 -6.50 -5.36
N PHE A 10 22.69 -5.91 -4.45
CA PHE A 10 22.18 -4.96 -3.46
C PHE A 10 21.47 -3.76 -4.12
N VAL A 11 22.06 -3.19 -5.17
CA VAL A 11 21.48 -2.03 -5.87
C VAL A 11 20.20 -2.43 -6.60
N TRP A 12 20.18 -3.63 -7.18
CA TRP A 12 18.98 -4.19 -7.80
C TRP A 12 17.84 -4.40 -6.80
N ASN A 13 18.15 -4.92 -5.61
CA ASN A 13 17.17 -5.11 -4.55
C ASN A 13 16.59 -3.76 -4.11
N VAL A 14 17.45 -2.75 -3.87
CA VAL A 14 17.00 -1.39 -3.51
C VAL A 14 16.12 -0.79 -4.61
N LEU A 15 16.47 -0.98 -5.89
CA LEU A 15 15.66 -0.50 -7.01
C LEU A 15 14.27 -1.13 -7.00
N LEU A 16 14.19 -2.46 -6.87
CA LEU A 16 12.91 -3.18 -6.86
C LEU A 16 12.06 -2.82 -5.64
N THR A 17 12.65 -2.77 -4.45
CA THR A 17 11.96 -2.31 -3.24
C THR A 17 11.46 -0.88 -3.40
N GLY A 18 12.25 0.01 -4.00
CA GLY A 18 11.82 1.38 -4.29
C GLY A 18 10.59 1.45 -5.21
N VAL A 19 10.53 0.60 -6.23
CA VAL A 19 9.35 0.47 -7.10
C VAL A 19 8.14 -0.04 -6.32
N LEU A 20 8.31 -1.06 -5.47
CA LEU A 20 7.22 -1.60 -4.65
C LEU A 20 6.67 -0.55 -3.66
N VAL A 21 7.54 0.25 -3.05
CA VAL A 21 7.14 1.34 -2.14
C VAL A 21 6.23 2.35 -2.85
N LEU A 22 6.60 2.77 -4.07
CA LEU A 22 5.81 3.72 -4.84
C LEU A 22 4.41 3.20 -5.21
N LEU A 23 4.25 1.87 -5.33
CA LEU A 23 2.98 1.24 -5.67
C LEU A 23 2.12 0.91 -4.44
N ALA A 24 2.74 0.44 -3.34
CA ALA A 24 2.02 -0.07 -2.17
C ALA A 24 1.57 1.04 -1.20
N PHE A 25 2.43 2.05 -0.95
CA PHE A 25 2.15 3.07 0.06
C PHE A 25 0.96 3.99 -0.25
N PRO A 26 0.68 4.38 -1.52
CA PRO A 26 -0.50 5.17 -1.83
C PRO A 26 -1.82 4.47 -1.46
N VAL A 27 -1.85 3.13 -1.54
CA VAL A 27 -3.04 2.35 -1.16
C VAL A 27 -3.28 2.41 0.34
N LEU A 28 -2.22 2.25 1.15
CA LEU A 28 -2.31 2.44 2.60
C LEU A 28 -2.75 3.85 2.96
N ALA A 29 -2.16 4.88 2.33
CA ALA A 29 -2.53 6.27 2.58
C ALA A 29 -4.01 6.52 2.30
N ALA A 30 -4.52 6.04 1.16
CA ALA A 30 -5.94 6.15 0.81
C ALA A 30 -6.85 5.42 1.81
N ALA A 31 -6.48 4.21 2.23
CA ALA A 31 -7.23 3.45 3.23
C ALA A 31 -7.28 4.16 4.59
N LEU A 32 -6.17 4.77 5.03
CA LEU A 32 -6.11 5.55 6.26
C LEU A 32 -6.93 6.84 6.19
N PHE A 33 -6.92 7.55 5.06
CA PHE A 33 -7.79 8.72 4.87
C PHE A 33 -9.27 8.34 4.90
N ALA A 34 -9.66 7.22 4.26
CA ALA A 34 -11.02 6.71 4.35
C ALA A 34 -11.40 6.32 5.79
N LEU A 35 -10.47 5.74 6.55
CA LEU A 35 -10.72 5.34 7.93
C LEU A 35 -10.92 6.58 8.82
N GLU A 36 -10.12 7.62 8.60
CA GLU A 36 -10.27 8.89 9.29
C GLU A 36 -11.61 9.57 8.91
N ALA A 37 -12.03 9.46 7.64
CA ALA A 37 -13.33 9.94 7.17
C ALA A 37 -14.49 9.28 7.93
N ASP A 38 -14.45 7.95 8.10
CA ASP A 38 -15.46 7.23 8.86
C ASP A 38 -15.46 7.64 10.34
N ARG A 39 -14.28 7.86 10.93
CA ARG A 39 -14.16 8.17 12.37
C ARG A 39 -14.52 9.61 12.75
N LYS A 40 -14.21 10.60 11.89
CA LYS A 40 -14.33 12.02 12.24
C LYS A 40 -15.36 12.79 11.42
N PHE A 41 -15.69 12.31 10.23
CA PHE A 41 -16.55 13.04 9.29
C PHE A 41 -17.87 12.31 9.01
N GLY A 42 -18.11 11.17 9.65
CA GLY A 42 -19.35 10.40 9.49
C GLY A 42 -19.49 9.75 8.12
N ALA A 43 -18.37 9.44 7.46
CA ALA A 43 -18.42 8.57 6.29
C ALA A 43 -18.77 7.12 6.69
N HIS A 44 -19.16 6.32 5.70
CA HIS A 44 -19.58 4.92 5.88
C HIS A 44 -18.83 3.98 4.91
N VAL A 45 -17.55 4.24 4.67
CA VAL A 45 -16.72 3.50 3.71
C VAL A 45 -16.46 2.07 4.20
N PHE A 46 -16.16 1.91 5.48
CA PHE A 46 -15.84 0.63 6.11
C PHE A 46 -16.99 0.03 6.93
N ASP A 47 -18.22 0.53 6.75
CA ASP A 47 -19.41 -0.03 7.38
C ASP A 47 -19.67 -1.47 6.89
N ALA A 48 -19.99 -2.38 7.81
CA ALA A 48 -20.24 -3.78 7.51
C ALA A 48 -21.42 -3.97 6.54
N ALA A 49 -22.44 -3.11 6.64
CA ALA A 49 -23.60 -3.14 5.74
C ALA A 49 -23.22 -2.87 4.27
N ASN A 50 -22.10 -2.17 4.03
CA ASN A 50 -21.60 -1.82 2.70
C ASN A 50 -20.48 -2.77 2.21
N GLY A 51 -20.21 -3.87 2.94
CA GLY A 51 -19.07 -4.75 2.67
C GLY A 51 -17.72 -4.19 3.14
N GLY A 52 -17.74 -3.10 3.92
CA GLY A 52 -16.57 -2.34 4.34
C GLY A 52 -15.55 -3.14 5.16
N ALA A 53 -16.01 -4.13 5.93
CA ALA A 53 -15.14 -5.03 6.69
C ALA A 53 -14.20 -5.85 5.79
N LEU A 54 -14.69 -6.34 4.64
CA LEU A 54 -13.86 -7.04 3.65
C LEU A 54 -13.02 -6.04 2.85
N LEU A 55 -13.58 -4.88 2.50
CA LEU A 55 -12.84 -3.84 1.80
C LEU A 55 -11.56 -3.43 2.58
N TRP A 56 -11.68 -3.23 3.89
CA TRP A 56 -10.53 -2.94 4.74
C TRP A 56 -9.45 -4.04 4.67
N GLN A 57 -9.85 -5.32 4.75
CA GLN A 57 -8.90 -6.43 4.65
C GLN A 57 -8.15 -6.44 3.31
N HIS A 58 -8.87 -6.21 2.21
CA HIS A 58 -8.26 -6.21 0.88
C HIS A 58 -7.29 -5.03 0.71
N LEU A 59 -7.69 -3.81 1.12
CA LEU A 59 -6.83 -2.64 1.03
C LEU A 59 -5.60 -2.76 1.93
N PHE A 60 -5.79 -3.22 3.17
CA PHE A 60 -4.69 -3.40 4.11
C PHE A 60 -3.69 -4.44 3.62
N TRP A 61 -4.16 -5.61 3.17
CA TRP A 61 -3.26 -6.68 2.72
C TRP A 61 -2.70 -6.50 1.32
N PHE A 62 -3.33 -5.66 0.47
CA PHE A 62 -2.73 -5.22 -0.79
C PHE A 62 -1.44 -4.41 -0.54
N PHE A 63 -1.41 -3.62 0.54
CA PHE A 63 -0.19 -2.97 1.01
C PHE A 63 0.70 -3.91 1.83
N GLY A 64 0.13 -4.68 2.76
CA GLY A 64 0.88 -5.41 3.77
C GLY A 64 1.72 -6.57 3.25
N HIS A 65 1.32 -7.23 2.16
CA HIS A 65 2.16 -8.27 1.54
C HIS A 65 3.38 -7.71 0.80
N PRO A 66 3.26 -6.65 -0.02
CA PRO A 66 4.43 -6.01 -0.64
C PRO A 66 5.41 -5.31 0.32
N GLU A 67 4.97 -4.94 1.51
CA GLU A 67 5.82 -4.28 2.52
C GLU A 67 6.84 -5.22 3.16
N VAL A 68 6.46 -6.49 3.38
CA VAL A 68 7.23 -7.50 4.14
C VAL A 68 8.15 -8.34 3.26
#